data_AF-A0A9D5II97-F1
#
_entry.id   AF-A0A9D5II97-F1
#
_cell.length_a   1.000
_cell.length_b   1.000
_cell.length_c   1.000
_cell.angle_alpha   90.00
_cell.angle_beta   90.00
_cell.angle_gamma   90.00
#
_symmetry.space_group_name_H-M   'P 1'
#
loop_
_entity.id
_entity.type
_entity.pdbx_description
1 polymer ?
#
loop_
_entity_poly.entity_id
_entity_poly.type
_entity_poly.pdbx_seq_one_letter_code
_entity_poly.pdbx_strand_id
1 'polypeptide(L)' 'MLPKSPFGEAVSYACNQWPTLDRYLGDARFMIENNVAERAVRPLAVGRKNWLFIGGDGGLASAAVMMSLCASAKR' A
#
# COMPACT_ATOMS: atom_id res chain seq x y z
N MET A 1 -17.33 22.29 9.27
CA MET A 1 -17.19 21.23 8.24
C MET A 1 -18.26 20.19 8.47
N LEU A 2 -18.98 19.72 7.44
CA LEU A 2 -19.97 18.66 7.63
C LEU A 2 -19.23 17.33 7.94
N PRO A 3 -19.49 16.67 9.08
CA PRO A 3 -18.74 15.48 9.50
C PRO A 3 -18.83 14.30 8.52
N LYS A 4 -19.96 14.18 7.80
CA LYS A 4 -20.25 13.11 6.84
C LYS A 4 -19.91 13.47 5.39
N SER A 5 -19.25 14.60 5.15
CA SER A 5 -18.73 14.90 3.82
C SER A 5 -17.48 14.05 3.56
N PRO A 6 -17.16 13.66 2.32
CA PRO A 6 -15.93 12.92 2.01
C PRO A 6 -14.66 13.62 2.53
N PHE A 7 -14.66 14.95 2.50
CA PHE A 7 -13.58 15.75 3.07
C PHE A 7 -13.53 15.66 4.61
N GLY A 8 -14.69 15.74 5.28
CA GLY A 8 -14.79 15.58 6.73
C GLY A 8 -14.32 14.19 7.19
N GLU A 9 -14.66 13.14 6.44
CA GLU A 9 -14.21 11.77 6.70
C GLU A 9 -12.69 11.64 6.51
N ALA A 10 -12.13 12.22 5.45
CA ALA A 10 -10.68 12.20 5.21
C ALA A 10 -9.90 12.91 6.33
N VAL A 11 -10.38 14.08 6.79
CA VAL A 11 -9.77 14.81 7.91
C VAL A 11 -9.88 14.00 9.20
N SER A 12 -11.05 13.44 9.49
CA SER A 12 -11.26 12.59 10.67
C SER A 12 -10.32 11.37 10.66
N TYR A 13 -10.19 10.71 9.51
CA TYR A 13 -9.25 9.61 9.33
C TYR A 13 -7.80 10.04 9.58
N ALA A 14 -7.36 11.17 9.01
CA ALA A 14 -6.01 11.68 9.21
C ALA A 14 -5.72 11.99 10.69
N CYS A 15 -6.66 12.63 11.39
CA CYS A 15 -6.55 12.89 12.82
C CYS A 15 -6.46 11.59 13.64
N ASN A 16 -7.25 10.56 13.30
CA ASN A 16 -7.20 9.27 13.98
C ASN A 16 -5.87 8.54 13.78
N GLN A 17 -5.17 8.78 12.66
CA GLN A 17 -3.87 8.17 12.36
C GLN A 17 -2.68 8.99 12.87
N TRP A 18 -2.91 10.16 13.47
CA TRP A 18 -1.85 11.06 13.93
C TRP A 18 -0.76 10.40 14.81
N PRO A 19 -1.10 9.53 15.79
CA PRO A 19 -0.09 8.84 16.63
C PRO A 19 0.81 7.85 15.87
N THR A 20 0.42 7.47 14.66
CA THR A 20 1.23 6.63 13.77
C THR A 20 2.09 7.52 12.87
N LEU A 21 1.55 8.64 12.43
CA LEU A 21 2.22 9.58 11.52
C LEU A 21 3.35 10.36 12.21
N ASP A 22 3.30 10.57 13.53
CA ASP A 22 4.36 11.27 14.27
C ASP A 22 5.50 10.36 14.74
N ARG A 23 5.36 9.03 14.59
CA ARG A 23 6.32 8.01 15.07
C ARG A 23 7.74 8.23 14.57
N TYR A 24 7.90 8.77 13.36
CA TYR A 24 9.21 9.06 12.76
C TYR A 24 10.01 10.11 13.54
N LEU A 25 9.34 10.96 14.34
CA LEU A 25 10.01 11.94 15.20
C LEU A 25 10.72 11.27 16.38
N GLY A 26 10.23 10.10 16.82
CA GLY A 26 10.78 9.36 17.96
C GLY A 26 11.75 8.23 17.61
N ASP A 27 11.80 7.80 16.34
CA ASP A 27 12.65 6.70 15.90
C ASP A 27 13.13 6.92 14.46
N ALA A 28 14.44 7.12 14.31
CA ALA A 28 15.10 7.43 13.04
C ALA A 28 15.05 6.31 12.00
N ARG A 29 14.59 5.11 12.37
CA ARG A 29 14.38 4.00 11.42
C ARG A 29 13.16 4.21 10.54
N PHE A 30 12.21 5.04 10.95
CA PHE A 30 11.03 5.35 10.16
C PHE A 30 11.28 6.56 9.27
N MET A 31 10.83 6.47 8.02
CA MET A 31 10.82 7.60 7.11
C MET A 31 9.54 8.40 7.30
N ILE A 32 9.62 9.73 7.12
CA ILE A 32 8.45 10.62 7.12
C ILE A 32 7.49 10.32 5.95
N GLU A 33 8.03 9.78 4.86
CA GLU A 33 7.29 9.49 3.64
C GLU A 33 7.07 7.99 3.42
N ASN A 34 5.97 7.65 2.77
CA ASN A 34 5.60 6.27 2.41
C ASN A 34 6.06 5.85 1.01
N ASN A 35 6.91 6.66 0.36
CA ASN A 35 7.28 6.51 -1.05
C ASN A 35 7.88 5.13 -1.34
N VAL A 36 8.67 4.57 -0.42
CA VAL A 36 9.25 3.22 -0.57
C VAL A 36 8.15 2.15 -0.68
N ALA A 37 7.15 2.19 0.19
CA ALA A 37 6.06 1.21 0.15
C ALA A 37 5.15 1.41 -1.07
N GLU A 38 4.85 2.66 -1.43
CA GLU A 38 4.07 2.97 -2.63
C GLU A 38 4.76 2.47 -3.90
N ARG A 39 6.07 2.68 -4.03
CA ARG A 39 6.87 2.16 -5.15
C ARG A 39 6.92 0.63 -5.14
N ALA A 40 6.95 -0.01 -3.98
CA ALA A 40 6.93 -1.46 -3.87
C ALA A 40 5.59 -2.07 -4.31
N VAL A 41 4.46 -1.41 -4.03
CA VAL A 41 3.12 -1.88 -4.41
C VAL A 41 2.74 -1.51 -5.86
N ARG A 42 3.35 -0.46 -6.42
CA ARG A 42 3.04 0.03 -7.78
C ARG A 42 3.06 -1.05 -8.88
N PRO A 43 4.03 -1.99 -8.96
CA PRO A 43 4.04 -3.05 -9.96
C PRO A 43 2.80 -3.95 -9.89
N LEU A 44 2.32 -4.25 -8.68
CA LEU A 44 1.08 -5.00 -8.48
C LEU A 44 -0.12 -4.18 -8.93
N ALA A 45 -0.17 -2.90 -8.52
CA ALA A 45 -1.28 -2.02 -8.84
C ALA A 45 -1.45 -1.78 -10.36
N VAL A 46 -0.35 -1.60 -11.08
CA VAL A 46 -0.33 -1.45 -12.54
C VAL A 46 -0.55 -2.80 -13.23
N GLY A 47 0.12 -3.86 -12.75
CA GLY A 47 0.02 -5.20 -13.29
C GLY A 47 -1.40 -5.73 -13.30
N ARG A 48 -2.16 -5.54 -12.21
CA ARG A 48 -3.56 -6.01 -12.11
C ARG A 48 -4.45 -5.54 -13.26
N LYS A 49 -4.20 -4.33 -13.79
CA LYS A 49 -4.98 -3.76 -14.91
C LYS A 49 -4.66 -4.45 -16.23
N ASN A 50 -3.47 -5.03 -16.36
CA ASN A 50 -2.95 -5.63 -17.58
C ASN A 50 -3.04 -7.17 -17.58
N TRP A 51 -3.37 -7.79 -16.46
CA TRP A 51 -3.43 -9.24 -16.34
C TRP A 51 -4.82 -9.76 -16.75
N LEU A 52 -4.99 -10.03 -18.04
CA LEU A 52 -6.26 -10.49 -18.60
C LEU A 52 -6.67 -11.91 -18.16
N PHE A 53 -5.70 -12.73 -17.74
CA PHE A 53 -5.91 -14.16 -17.45
C PHE A 53 -5.53 -14.55 -16.01
N ILE A 54 -5.16 -13.58 -15.17
CA ILE A 54 -4.93 -13.85 -13.74
C ILE A 54 -6.30 -13.75 -13.04
N GLY A 55 -6.92 -14.90 -12.84
CA GLY A 55 -8.22 -15.04 -12.18
C GLY A 55 -8.84 -16.42 -12.48
N GLY A 56 -9.39 -17.08 -11.46
CA GLY A 56 -9.83 -18.48 -11.48
C GLY A 56 -9.33 -19.25 -10.26
N ASP A 57 -9.69 -20.54 -10.14
CA ASP A 57 -9.29 -21.37 -9.00
C ASP A 57 -7.76 -21.54 -8.94
N GLY A 58 -7.13 -20.86 -7.98
CA GLY A 58 -5.69 -20.95 -7.69
C GLY A 58 -4.78 -20.01 -8.49
N GLY A 59 -5.26 -19.36 -9.56
CA GLY A 59 -4.43 -18.47 -10.40
C GLY A 59 -3.85 -17.27 -9.63
N LEU A 60 -4.62 -16.70 -8.70
CA LEU A 60 -4.16 -15.62 -7.83
C LEU A 60 -3.11 -16.07 -6.82
N ALA A 61 -3.25 -17.28 -6.26
CA ALA A 61 -2.30 -17.82 -5.30
C ALA A 61 -0.93 -18.09 -5.95
N SER A 62 -0.93 -18.71 -7.14
CA SER A 62 0.29 -18.94 -7.92
C SER A 62 0.97 -17.63 -8.33
N ALA A 63 0.18 -16.65 -8.79
CA ALA A 63 0.71 -15.33 -9.12
C ALA A 63 1.32 -14.62 -7.90
N ALA A 64 0.69 -14.73 -6.72
CA ALA A 64 1.23 -14.18 -5.48
C ALA A 64 2.58 -14.81 -5.12
N VAL A 65 2.70 -16.14 -5.18
CA VAL A 65 3.96 -16.85 -4.91
C VAL A 65 5.07 -16.40 -5.86
N MET A 66 4.79 -16.36 -7.17
CA MET A 66 5.77 -15.90 -8.17
C MET A 66 6.18 -14.44 -7.94
N MET A 67 5.23 -13.55 -7.67
CA MET A 67 5.50 -12.14 -7.41
C MET A 67 6.33 -11.95 -6.14
N SER A 68 6.05 -12.70 -5.07
CA SER A 68 6.82 -12.70 -3.83
C SER A 68 8.26 -13.20 -4.05
N LEU A 69 8.44 -14.27 -4.84
CA LEU A 69 9.77 -14.79 -5.20
C LEU A 69 10.57 -13.77 -6.03
N CYS A 70 9.95 -13.19 -7.04
CA CYS A 70 10.60 -12.16 -7.86
C CYS A 70 10.94 -10.91 -7.03
N ALA A 71 10.10 -10.54 -6.07
CA ALA A 71 10.35 -9.41 -5.17
C ALA A 71 11.52 -9.69 -4.22
N SER A 72 11.65 -10.91 -3.67
CA SER A 72 12.75 -11.26 -2.77
C SER A 72 14.12 -11.33 -3.48
N ALA A 73 14.12 -11.64 -4.77
CA ALA A 73 15.32 -11.65 -5.61
C ALA A 73 15.71 -10.25 -6.14
N LYS A 74 14.88 -9.23 -5.89
CA LYS A 74 15.10 -7.87 -6.38
C LYS A 74 15.94 -7.08 -5.39
N ARG A 75 17.09 -6.58 -5.85
CA ARG A 75 18.09 -5.85 -5.07
C ARG A 75 17.86 -4.35 -5.13
#